data_AF-A0A1A9BG11-F1
#
_entry.id   AF-A0A1A9BG11-F1
#
_cell.length_a   1.000
_cell.length_b   1.000
_cell.length_c   1.000
_cell.angle_alpha   90.00
_cell.angle_beta   90.00
_cell.angle_gamma   90.00
#
_symmetry.space_group_name_H-M   'P 1'
#
loop_
_entity.id
_entity.type
_entity.pdbx_description
1 polymer ?
#
loop_
_entity_poly.entity_id
_entity_poly.type
_entity_poly.pdbx_seq_one_letter_code
_entity_poly.pdbx_strand_id
1 'polypeptide(L)'
;MTAVKETGRRPLGHFAERSLVGLLAVAGAGVAFGVLLMLVRFRWSPLQQGDHEAAEWFNNLVAQHGPLVTVLQAITDLGGRPVLIWLITIAVVGLLIRRQSRLAVYLIVTGVGGLILDPSLKALVGRLRPVVDVPVASAPGNSFPSGHALGSFVAYGALLLVFLPAMSPRWRKPAIAIAAVLIFLVGLTRIALGVHFVSDVLGGWLLGAAWLGVTAYAFRLWRRERGRPVPPLTEGLEPEAGEEIAPAPAEEKVLEHPRSAVAELLVGWVIVFGALYAFGMYVSYHAKGTFFATLDTEVPRWFAARHTDALTGLSWWWSKFGDTHAILLVSLVFCPIVLAVWRRWRPVLFVVLAMFGELSLFLATARVVERPRPPVENLDGQMPTSSFPSGHIAATICLWAAMAIIVFPRTDRWWRWLFVAMAVIMPVGVATSRMYRGMHHPTDFMGAILLGTLWLSLLYWVIRPNADVHEGNRPAIESEQVDELDDELAKASRPD
;
A
#
# COMPACT_ATOMS: atom_id res chain seq x y z
N MET A 1 48.80 -1.62 -39.24
CA MET A 1 48.39 -0.50 -38.36
C MET A 1 46.90 -0.12 -38.52
N THR A 2 46.02 -1.08 -38.84
CA THR A 2 44.62 -0.82 -39.23
C THR A 2 43.59 -1.67 -38.46
N ALA A 3 44.01 -2.57 -37.57
CA ALA A 3 43.11 -3.43 -36.80
C ALA A 3 42.68 -2.86 -35.42
N VAL A 4 43.28 -1.76 -34.94
CA VAL A 4 43.02 -1.19 -33.61
C VAL A 4 41.95 -0.08 -33.63
N LYS A 5 41.46 0.34 -34.81
CA LYS A 5 40.48 1.43 -34.94
C LYS A 5 39.01 0.99 -35.04
N GLU A 6 38.72 -0.30 -35.18
CA GLU A 6 37.33 -0.77 -35.40
C GLU A 6 36.59 -1.24 -34.13
N THR A 7 37.31 -1.55 -33.05
CA THR A 7 36.70 -2.06 -31.80
C THR A 7 36.15 -0.95 -30.90
N GLY A 8 36.52 0.32 -31.10
CA GLY A 8 36.04 1.45 -30.29
C GLY A 8 34.82 2.21 -30.85
N ARG A 9 34.48 2.06 -32.13
CA ARG A 9 33.46 2.90 -32.80
C ARG A 9 32.05 2.30 -32.84
N ARG A 10 31.90 0.97 -32.79
CA ARG A 10 30.59 0.29 -32.88
C ARG A 10 29.66 0.46 -31.65
N PRO A 11 30.13 0.54 -30.39
CA PRO A 11 29.23 0.72 -29.24
C PRO A 11 28.76 2.18 -29.07
N LEU A 12 29.57 3.16 -29.49
CA LEU A 12 29.21 4.59 -29.42
C LEU A 12 28.10 4.97 -30.41
N GLY A 13 28.06 4.36 -31.60
CA GLY A 13 27.04 4.62 -32.63
C GLY A 13 25.63 4.22 -32.17
N HIS A 14 25.46 2.98 -31.69
CA HIS A 14 24.16 2.49 -31.21
C HIS A 14 23.67 3.25 -29.97
N PHE A 15 24.58 3.69 -29.10
CA PHE A 15 24.24 4.51 -27.93
C PHE A 15 23.78 5.92 -28.33
N ALA A 16 24.50 6.56 -29.25
CA ALA A 16 24.17 7.89 -29.75
C ALA A 16 22.83 7.87 -30.49
N GLU A 17 22.60 6.86 -31.34
CA GLU A 17 21.36 6.67 -32.09
C GLU A 17 20.16 6.43 -31.15
N ARG A 18 20.28 5.51 -30.18
CA ARG A 18 19.19 5.26 -29.21
C ARG A 18 18.94 6.43 -28.26
N SER A 19 19.98 7.18 -27.91
CA SER A 19 19.84 8.39 -27.08
C SER A 19 19.25 9.55 -27.87
N LEU A 20 19.52 9.64 -29.17
CA LEU A 20 18.90 10.58 -30.09
C LEU A 20 17.42 10.27 -30.28
N VAL A 21 17.06 9.01 -30.51
CA VAL A 21 15.65 8.58 -30.60
C VAL A 21 14.88 8.93 -29.33
N GLY A 22 15.47 8.69 -28.16
CA GLY A 22 14.88 9.09 -26.87
C GLY A 22 14.69 10.61 -26.76
N LEU A 23 15.70 11.38 -27.13
CA LEU A 23 15.62 12.86 -27.10
C LEU A 23 14.56 13.39 -28.09
N LEU A 24 14.48 12.81 -29.28
CA LEU A 24 13.47 13.16 -30.29
C LEU A 24 12.06 12.81 -29.82
N ALA A 25 11.88 11.69 -29.12
CA ALA A 25 10.59 11.33 -28.55
C ALA A 25 10.16 12.32 -27.45
N VAL A 26 11.08 12.74 -26.58
CA VAL A 26 10.81 13.75 -25.54
C VAL A 26 10.51 15.12 -26.15
N ALA A 27 11.30 15.54 -27.14
CA ALA A 27 11.07 16.78 -27.87
C ALA A 27 9.72 16.74 -28.60
N GLY A 28 9.40 15.61 -29.26
CA GLY A 28 8.13 15.39 -29.93
C GLY A 28 6.93 15.46 -28.97
N ALA A 29 7.02 14.82 -27.80
CA ALA A 29 5.99 14.91 -26.77
C ALA A 29 5.81 16.34 -26.25
N GLY A 30 6.92 17.08 -26.03
CA GLY A 30 6.90 18.48 -25.62
C GLY A 30 6.29 19.40 -26.68
N VAL A 31 6.64 19.21 -27.95
CA VAL A 31 6.07 19.97 -29.08
C VAL A 31 4.58 19.66 -29.24
N ALA A 32 4.19 18.39 -29.22
CA ALA A 32 2.78 17.99 -29.28
C ALA A 32 1.98 18.57 -28.12
N PHE A 33 2.54 18.57 -26.90
CA PHE A 33 1.94 19.25 -25.75
C PHE A 33 1.80 20.75 -25.99
N GLY A 34 2.83 21.42 -26.50
CA GLY A 34 2.81 22.84 -26.82
C GLY A 34 1.75 23.20 -27.85
N VAL A 35 1.63 22.41 -28.92
CA VAL A 35 0.58 22.58 -29.94
C VAL A 35 -0.80 22.40 -29.32
N LEU A 36 -1.02 21.32 -28.56
CA LEU A 36 -2.31 21.06 -27.91
C LEU A 36 -2.67 22.17 -26.92
N LEU A 37 -1.70 22.62 -26.13
CA LEU A 37 -1.83 23.76 -25.21
C LEU A 37 -2.28 25.02 -25.96
N MET A 38 -1.68 25.33 -27.11
CA MET A 38 -2.08 26.48 -27.93
C MET A 38 -3.50 26.29 -28.48
N LEU A 39 -3.86 25.12 -29.02
CA LEU A 39 -5.20 24.83 -29.52
C LEU A 39 -6.27 25.00 -28.44
N VAL A 40 -5.99 24.54 -27.22
CA VAL A 40 -6.87 24.70 -26.05
C VAL A 40 -6.94 26.16 -25.61
N ARG A 41 -5.80 26.86 -25.54
CA ARG A 41 -5.73 28.26 -25.10
C ARG A 41 -6.44 29.21 -26.04
N PHE A 42 -6.33 28.98 -27.35
CA PHE A 42 -6.99 29.77 -28.39
C PHE A 42 -8.41 29.27 -28.73
N ARG A 43 -8.91 28.25 -28.02
CA ARG A 43 -10.28 27.72 -28.19
C ARG A 43 -10.60 27.35 -29.63
N TRP A 44 -9.72 26.58 -30.27
CA TRP A 44 -9.94 26.15 -31.65
C TRP A 44 -11.21 25.29 -31.77
N SER A 45 -12.19 25.77 -32.56
CA SER A 45 -13.56 25.24 -32.56
C SER A 45 -13.68 23.73 -32.81
N PRO A 46 -12.94 23.11 -33.76
CA PRO A 46 -13.03 21.66 -34.00
C PRO A 46 -12.63 20.83 -32.78
N LEU A 47 -11.56 21.25 -32.06
CA LEU A 47 -11.13 20.58 -30.84
C LEU A 47 -12.17 20.76 -29.72
N GLN A 48 -12.72 21.96 -29.60
CA GLN A 48 -13.72 22.25 -28.57
C GLN A 48 -15.00 21.43 -28.77
N GLN A 49 -15.51 21.34 -30.00
CA GLN A 49 -16.70 20.55 -30.34
C GLN A 49 -16.46 19.07 -30.04
N GLY A 50 -15.37 18.49 -30.55
CA GLY A 50 -15.03 17.10 -30.29
C GLY A 50 -14.83 16.78 -28.80
N ASP A 51 -14.27 17.71 -28.03
CA ASP A 51 -14.12 17.56 -26.58
C ASP A 51 -15.48 17.50 -25.86
N HIS A 52 -16.45 18.34 -26.24
CA HIS A 52 -17.77 18.37 -25.61
C HIS A 52 -18.60 17.15 -26.02
N GLU A 53 -18.64 16.82 -27.31
CA GLU A 53 -19.33 15.63 -27.83
C GLU A 53 -18.82 14.34 -27.17
N ALA A 54 -17.50 14.20 -27.05
CA ALA A 54 -16.91 13.05 -26.37
C ALA A 54 -17.27 13.01 -24.89
N ALA A 55 -17.17 14.14 -24.18
CA ALA A 55 -17.49 14.20 -22.75
C ALA A 55 -18.96 13.86 -22.48
N GLU A 56 -19.89 14.38 -23.27
CA GLU A 56 -21.32 14.08 -23.17
C GLU A 56 -21.61 12.61 -23.49
N TRP A 57 -21.03 12.07 -24.56
CA TRP A 57 -21.21 10.66 -24.95
C TRP A 57 -20.76 9.71 -23.83
N PHE A 58 -19.57 9.92 -23.28
CA PHE A 58 -19.06 9.10 -22.18
C PHE A 58 -19.86 9.28 -20.88
N ASN A 59 -20.28 10.50 -20.54
CA ASN A 59 -21.07 10.77 -19.34
C ASN A 59 -22.43 10.08 -19.41
N ASN A 60 -23.11 10.14 -20.56
CA ASN A 60 -24.43 9.52 -20.76
C ASN A 60 -24.40 7.99 -20.61
N LEU A 61 -23.33 7.33 -21.08
CA LEU A 61 -23.15 5.88 -20.90
C LEU A 61 -23.01 5.48 -19.43
N VAL A 62 -22.36 6.32 -18.63
CA VAL A 62 -21.93 5.98 -17.27
C VAL A 62 -22.92 6.46 -16.21
N ALA A 63 -23.47 7.66 -16.35
CA ALA A 63 -24.31 8.30 -15.33
C ALA A 63 -25.57 7.49 -15.00
N GLN A 64 -26.06 6.67 -15.94
CA GLN A 64 -27.25 5.85 -15.78
C GLN A 64 -26.98 4.54 -14.97
N HIS A 65 -25.71 4.20 -14.72
CA HIS A 65 -25.31 2.92 -14.13
C HIS A 65 -24.52 3.13 -12.82
N GLY A 66 -25.22 3.19 -11.68
CA GLY A 66 -24.61 3.40 -10.35
C GLY A 66 -23.43 2.47 -10.02
N PRO A 67 -23.49 1.14 -10.25
CA PRO A 67 -22.34 0.26 -10.01
C PRO A 67 -21.12 0.57 -10.88
N LEU A 68 -21.34 0.98 -12.13
CA LEU A 68 -20.27 1.36 -13.06
C LEU A 68 -19.57 2.64 -12.58
N VAL A 69 -20.32 3.62 -12.07
CA VAL A 69 -19.77 4.81 -11.43
C VAL A 69 -18.83 4.46 -10.29
N THR A 70 -19.25 3.57 -9.38
CA THR A 70 -18.42 3.14 -8.23
C THR A 70 -17.12 2.48 -8.70
N VAL A 71 -17.18 1.61 -9.71
CA VAL A 71 -15.98 0.96 -10.28
C VAL A 71 -15.05 1.99 -10.92
N LEU A 72 -15.59 2.94 -11.68
CA LEU A 72 -14.79 4.00 -12.32
C LEU A 72 -14.16 4.95 -11.29
N GLN A 73 -14.86 5.25 -10.19
CA GLN A 73 -14.31 5.98 -9.07
C GLN A 73 -13.15 5.21 -8.43
N ALA A 74 -13.31 3.92 -8.14
CA ALA A 74 -12.23 3.11 -7.58
C ALA A 74 -10.99 3.07 -8.49
N ILE A 75 -11.17 2.98 -9.82
CA ILE A 75 -10.06 3.04 -10.78
C ILE A 75 -9.44 4.44 -10.82
N THR A 76 -10.26 5.51 -10.77
CA THR A 76 -9.75 6.89 -10.79
C THR A 76 -8.92 7.20 -9.54
N ASP A 77 -9.30 6.63 -8.39
CA ASP A 77 -8.60 6.82 -7.12
C ASP A 77 -7.16 6.30 -7.16
N LEU A 78 -6.88 5.28 -7.98
CA LEU A 78 -5.50 4.80 -8.21
C LEU A 78 -4.61 5.90 -8.81
N GLY A 79 -5.16 6.76 -9.67
CA GLY A 79 -4.49 7.95 -10.20
C GLY A 79 -4.57 9.18 -9.29
N GLY A 80 -5.20 9.05 -8.11
CA GLY A 80 -5.40 10.11 -7.15
C GLY A 80 -4.11 10.50 -6.43
N ARG A 81 -3.97 11.79 -6.11
CA ARG A 81 -2.78 12.33 -5.42
C ARG A 81 -2.42 11.56 -4.14
N PRO A 82 -3.36 11.19 -3.25
CA PRO A 82 -3.01 10.44 -2.05
C PRO A 82 -2.32 9.11 -2.39
N VAL A 83 -2.93 8.29 -3.25
CA VAL A 83 -2.40 6.98 -3.64
C VAL A 83 -1.02 7.10 -4.27
N LEU A 84 -0.83 8.05 -5.19
CA LEU A 84 0.45 8.25 -5.87
C LEU A 84 1.55 8.71 -4.90
N ILE A 85 1.26 9.63 -3.98
CA ILE A 85 2.21 10.08 -2.95
C ILE A 85 2.60 8.90 -2.05
N TRP A 86 1.63 8.08 -1.63
CA TRP A 86 1.89 6.88 -0.83
C TRP A 86 2.80 5.89 -1.56
N LEU A 87 2.48 5.56 -2.80
CA LEU A 87 3.29 4.63 -3.61
C LEU A 87 4.73 5.12 -3.79
N ILE A 88 4.92 6.40 -4.15
CA ILE A 88 6.26 6.98 -4.31
C ILE A 88 7.00 7.02 -2.96
N THR A 89 6.33 7.38 -1.88
CA THR A 89 6.95 7.44 -0.54
C THR A 89 7.44 6.07 -0.09
N ILE A 90 6.60 5.03 -0.24
CA ILE A 90 6.96 3.65 0.07
C ILE A 90 8.16 3.20 -0.77
N ALA A 91 8.14 3.49 -2.08
CA ALA A 91 9.26 3.16 -2.97
C ALA A 91 10.55 3.88 -2.56
N VAL A 92 10.48 5.18 -2.25
CA VAL A 92 11.62 5.98 -1.80
C VAL A 92 12.19 5.44 -0.48
N VAL A 93 11.35 5.19 0.52
CA VAL A 93 11.76 4.63 1.80
C VAL A 93 12.40 3.25 1.60
N GLY A 94 11.80 2.40 0.78
CA GLY A 94 12.35 1.09 0.43
C GLY A 94 13.72 1.19 -0.25
N LEU A 95 13.90 2.10 -1.20
CA LEU A 95 15.18 2.33 -1.86
C LEU A 95 16.24 2.89 -0.90
N LEU A 96 15.87 3.80 -0.01
CA LEU A 96 16.78 4.34 1.01
C LEU A 96 17.23 3.26 2.00
N ILE A 97 16.32 2.38 2.42
CA ILE A 97 16.63 1.20 3.24
C ILE A 97 17.61 0.28 2.50
N ARG A 98 17.41 0.08 1.19
CA ARG A 98 18.32 -0.67 0.31
C ARG A 98 19.59 0.09 -0.08
N ARG A 99 19.85 1.27 0.51
CA ARG A 99 21.00 2.14 0.21
C ARG A 99 21.10 2.62 -1.24
N GLN A 100 19.98 2.59 -1.97
CA GLN A 100 19.84 3.04 -3.35
C GLN A 100 19.40 4.51 -3.42
N SER A 101 20.19 5.40 -2.80
CA SER A 101 19.88 6.83 -2.67
C SER A 101 19.72 7.55 -4.01
N ARG A 102 20.43 7.10 -5.04
CA ARG A 102 20.35 7.66 -6.40
C ARG A 102 18.96 7.53 -7.01
N LEU A 103 18.39 6.34 -6.94
CA LEU A 103 17.06 6.04 -7.47
C LEU A 103 15.97 6.68 -6.60
N ALA A 104 16.19 6.77 -5.29
CA ALA A 104 15.33 7.52 -4.39
C ALA A 104 15.26 9.01 -4.79
N VAL A 105 16.42 9.65 -5.02
CA VAL A 105 16.50 11.04 -5.49
C VAL A 105 15.79 11.20 -6.83
N TYR A 106 15.98 10.27 -7.77
CA TYR A 106 15.27 10.28 -9.05
C TYR A 106 13.74 10.28 -8.87
N LEU A 107 13.20 9.39 -8.02
CA LEU A 107 11.76 9.32 -7.74
C LEU A 107 11.25 10.61 -7.08
N ILE A 108 11.99 11.16 -6.11
CA ILE A 108 11.63 12.40 -5.43
C ILE A 108 11.57 13.56 -6.44
N VAL A 109 12.62 13.77 -7.22
CA VAL A 109 12.69 14.87 -8.20
C VAL A 109 11.59 14.72 -9.25
N THR A 110 11.40 13.51 -9.77
CA THR A 110 10.38 13.23 -10.79
C THR A 110 8.96 13.44 -10.23
N GLY A 111 8.68 12.97 -9.02
CA GLY A 111 7.38 13.15 -8.37
C GLY A 111 7.08 14.60 -7.99
N VAL A 112 8.03 15.29 -7.35
CA VAL A 112 7.91 16.71 -6.97
C VAL A 112 7.70 17.58 -8.21
N GLY A 113 8.40 17.30 -9.31
CA GLY A 113 8.18 18.01 -10.57
C GLY A 113 6.74 17.88 -11.08
N GLY A 114 6.14 16.68 -11.02
CA GLY A 114 4.73 16.49 -11.36
C GLY A 114 3.78 17.31 -10.47
N LEU A 115 4.07 17.41 -9.17
CA LEU A 115 3.30 18.21 -8.20
C LEU A 115 3.40 19.71 -8.45
N ILE A 116 4.52 20.19 -9.02
CA ILE A 116 4.72 21.61 -9.37
C ILE A 116 4.09 21.91 -10.74
N LEU A 117 4.24 21.02 -11.72
CA LEU A 117 3.78 21.23 -13.09
C LEU A 117 2.24 21.35 -13.19
N ASP A 118 1.50 20.49 -12.48
CA ASP A 118 0.02 20.49 -12.50
C ASP A 118 -0.59 21.86 -12.11
N PRO A 119 -0.34 22.42 -10.91
CA PRO A 119 -0.92 23.70 -10.51
C PRO A 119 -0.39 24.86 -11.35
N SER A 120 0.89 24.83 -11.75
CA SER A 120 1.51 25.91 -12.54
C SER A 120 0.83 26.07 -13.90
N LEU A 121 0.58 24.97 -14.61
CA LEU A 121 -0.07 25.03 -15.92
C LEU A 121 -1.57 25.30 -15.81
N LYS A 122 -2.22 24.81 -14.76
CA LYS A 122 -3.62 25.15 -14.49
C LYS A 122 -3.79 26.66 -14.29
N ALA A 123 -2.91 27.29 -13.54
CA ALA A 123 -2.93 28.74 -13.32
C ALA A 123 -2.70 29.52 -14.64
N LEU A 124 -1.81 29.02 -15.51
CA LEU A 124 -1.51 29.66 -16.79
C LEU A 124 -2.66 29.56 -17.80
N VAL A 125 -3.34 28.40 -17.88
CA VAL A 125 -4.35 28.14 -18.91
C VAL A 125 -5.74 28.64 -18.52
N GLY A 126 -6.16 28.47 -17.26
CA GLY A 126 -7.46 28.96 -16.81
C GLY A 126 -8.68 28.30 -17.49
N ARG A 127 -8.57 27.05 -17.97
CA ARG A 127 -9.66 26.37 -18.67
C ARG A 127 -10.76 25.92 -17.69
N LEU A 128 -12.00 26.26 -18.01
CA LEU A 128 -13.20 25.80 -17.30
C LEU A 128 -13.46 24.31 -17.56
N ARG A 129 -13.98 23.61 -16.55
CA ARG A 129 -14.32 22.18 -16.63
C ARG A 129 -15.56 21.92 -17.49
N PRO A 130 -15.75 20.68 -17.99
CA PRO A 130 -16.99 20.30 -18.66
C PRO A 130 -18.21 20.54 -17.76
N VAL A 131 -19.30 21.02 -18.36
CA VAL A 131 -20.63 21.05 -17.74
C VAL A 131 -21.43 19.95 -18.41
N VAL A 132 -21.80 18.93 -17.65
CA VAL A 132 -22.57 17.77 -18.12
C VAL A 132 -23.89 17.70 -17.37
N ASP A 133 -24.91 17.10 -18.00
CA ASP A 133 -26.28 17.03 -17.47
C ASP A 133 -26.36 16.35 -16.09
N VAL A 134 -25.52 15.34 -15.84
CA VAL A 134 -25.43 14.64 -14.55
C VAL A 134 -23.98 14.65 -14.04
N PRO A 135 -23.60 15.62 -13.19
CA PRO A 135 -22.27 15.66 -12.58
C PRO A 135 -22.07 14.50 -11.61
N VAL A 136 -21.23 13.53 -11.99
CA VAL A 136 -20.97 12.32 -11.19
C VAL A 136 -19.83 12.53 -10.17
N ALA A 137 -18.96 13.51 -10.40
CA ALA A 137 -17.89 13.89 -9.48
C ALA A 137 -17.60 15.41 -9.59
N SER A 138 -17.27 16.04 -8.47
CA SER A 138 -16.82 17.44 -8.44
C SER A 138 -15.34 17.51 -8.10
N ALA A 139 -14.61 18.42 -8.76
CA ALA A 139 -13.20 18.64 -8.47
C ALA A 139 -12.89 20.14 -8.55
N PRO A 140 -12.18 20.71 -7.56
CA PRO A 140 -11.88 22.14 -7.52
C PRO A 140 -10.86 22.54 -8.61
N GLY A 141 -10.91 23.80 -9.04
CA GLY A 141 -9.93 24.42 -9.95
C GLY A 141 -10.08 24.09 -11.44
N ASN A 142 -9.08 24.50 -12.24
CA ASN A 142 -9.10 24.45 -13.70
C ASN A 142 -8.94 23.02 -14.27
N SER A 143 -9.41 22.81 -15.50
CA SER A 143 -9.48 21.49 -16.13
C SER A 143 -8.20 21.05 -16.84
N PHE A 144 -7.47 21.97 -17.50
CA PHE A 144 -6.30 21.65 -18.30
C PHE A 144 -4.98 21.97 -17.56
N PRO A 145 -3.99 21.06 -17.55
CA PRO A 145 -4.07 19.64 -17.94
C PRO A 145 -4.74 18.78 -16.85
N SER A 146 -5.08 17.53 -17.17
CA SER A 146 -5.58 16.56 -16.20
C SER A 146 -4.47 16.10 -15.24
N GLY A 147 -4.59 16.47 -13.97
CA GLY A 147 -3.63 16.09 -12.93
C GLY A 147 -3.58 14.59 -12.63
N HIS A 148 -4.69 13.86 -12.78
CA HIS A 148 -4.71 12.39 -12.63
C HIS A 148 -3.99 11.71 -13.80
N ALA A 149 -4.16 12.22 -15.03
CA ALA A 149 -3.46 11.71 -16.20
C ALA A 149 -1.95 11.99 -16.12
N LEU A 150 -1.57 13.23 -15.77
CA LEU A 150 -0.17 13.60 -15.54
C LEU A 150 0.46 12.78 -14.42
N GLY A 151 -0.19 12.76 -13.25
CA GLY A 151 0.31 12.09 -12.05
C GLY A 151 0.48 10.59 -12.26
N SER A 152 -0.51 9.90 -12.83
CA SER A 152 -0.42 8.46 -13.10
C SER A 152 0.68 8.13 -14.11
N PHE A 153 0.82 8.92 -15.19
CA PHE A 153 1.90 8.73 -16.16
C PHE A 153 3.28 8.87 -15.52
N VAL A 154 3.50 9.95 -14.76
CA VAL A 154 4.78 10.24 -14.11
C VAL A 154 5.09 9.20 -13.02
N ALA A 155 4.15 8.91 -12.13
CA ALA A 155 4.38 8.02 -11.01
C ALA A 155 4.55 6.56 -11.44
N TYR A 156 3.61 6.00 -12.22
CA TYR A 156 3.72 4.61 -12.67
C TYR A 156 4.86 4.43 -13.66
N GLY A 157 5.12 5.40 -14.54
CA GLY A 157 6.25 5.38 -15.44
C GLY A 157 7.59 5.43 -14.70
N ALA A 158 7.73 6.29 -13.68
CA ALA A 158 8.94 6.37 -12.87
C ALA A 158 9.18 5.10 -12.04
N LEU A 159 8.13 4.56 -11.40
CA LEU A 159 8.20 3.28 -10.69
C LEU A 159 8.60 2.15 -11.63
N LEU A 160 7.97 2.07 -12.81
CA LEU A 160 8.32 1.07 -13.82
C LEU A 160 9.80 1.18 -14.20
N LEU A 161 10.30 2.37 -14.53
CA LEU A 161 11.72 2.57 -14.91
C LEU A 161 12.72 2.20 -13.81
N VAL A 162 12.36 2.41 -12.55
CA VAL A 162 13.20 2.07 -11.38
C VAL A 162 13.18 0.57 -11.08
N PHE A 163 12.02 -0.08 -11.15
CA PHE A 163 11.85 -1.48 -10.75
C PHE A 163 11.95 -2.48 -11.92
N LEU A 164 11.97 -2.03 -13.19
CA LEU A 164 12.17 -2.90 -14.36
C LEU A 164 13.42 -3.80 -14.26
N PRO A 165 14.59 -3.33 -13.78
CA PRO A 165 15.77 -4.18 -13.68
C PRO A 165 15.66 -5.26 -12.60
N ALA A 166 14.86 -5.02 -11.56
CA ALA A 166 14.57 -5.97 -10.49
C ALA A 166 13.61 -7.10 -10.93
N MET A 167 12.97 -6.97 -12.09
CA MET A 167 12.03 -7.96 -12.62
C MET A 167 12.73 -8.99 -13.51
N SER A 168 12.36 -10.26 -13.31
CA SER A 168 12.77 -11.32 -14.24
C SER A 168 12.29 -11.03 -15.68
N PRO A 169 13.05 -11.43 -16.72
CA PRO A 169 12.77 -11.04 -18.11
C PRO A 169 11.35 -11.34 -18.59
N ARG A 170 10.75 -12.45 -18.13
CA ARG A 170 9.36 -12.85 -18.43
C ARG A 170 8.30 -11.85 -17.98
N TRP A 171 8.55 -11.09 -16.90
CA TRP A 171 7.58 -10.16 -16.31
C TRP A 171 7.73 -8.72 -16.81
N ARG A 172 8.82 -8.38 -17.52
CA ARG A 172 9.05 -7.01 -17.99
C ARG A 172 7.97 -6.54 -18.96
N LYS A 173 7.62 -7.34 -19.97
CA LYS A 173 6.56 -6.98 -20.94
C LYS A 173 5.17 -6.89 -20.30
N PRO A 174 4.73 -7.87 -19.48
CA PRO A 174 3.49 -7.74 -18.71
C PRO A 174 3.45 -6.49 -17.82
N ALA A 175 4.53 -6.16 -17.11
CA ALA A 175 4.57 -4.98 -16.25
C ALA A 175 4.39 -3.67 -17.03
N ILE A 176 5.04 -3.56 -18.20
CA ILE A 176 4.85 -2.41 -19.11
C ILE A 176 3.39 -2.33 -19.58
N ALA A 177 2.81 -3.46 -20.00
CA ALA A 177 1.43 -3.50 -20.46
C ALA A 177 0.44 -3.11 -19.35
N ILE A 178 0.62 -3.64 -18.13
CA ILE A 178 -0.22 -3.32 -16.97
C ILE A 178 -0.13 -1.83 -16.64
N ALA A 179 1.08 -1.26 -16.60
CA ALA A 179 1.25 0.17 -16.35
C ALA A 179 0.57 1.03 -17.43
N ALA A 180 0.72 0.67 -18.70
CA ALA A 180 0.10 1.37 -19.81
C ALA A 180 -1.44 1.30 -19.75
N VAL A 181 -2.00 0.12 -19.49
CA VAL A 181 -3.45 -0.09 -19.31
C VAL A 181 -3.96 0.73 -18.13
N LEU A 182 -3.25 0.73 -17.00
CA LEU A 182 -3.65 1.50 -15.82
C LEU A 182 -3.66 3.00 -16.08
N ILE A 183 -2.61 3.55 -16.71
CA ILE A 183 -2.54 4.97 -17.10
C ILE A 183 -3.69 5.33 -18.05
N PHE A 184 -3.97 4.45 -19.02
CA PHE A 184 -5.06 4.63 -19.97
C PHE A 184 -6.43 4.65 -19.28
N LEU A 185 -6.70 3.65 -18.44
CA LEU A 185 -7.96 3.53 -17.69
C LEU A 185 -8.17 4.72 -16.74
N VAL A 186 -7.13 5.16 -16.02
CA VAL A 186 -7.20 6.36 -15.19
C VAL A 186 -7.58 7.58 -16.03
N GLY A 187 -6.96 7.78 -17.20
CA GLY A 187 -7.35 8.88 -18.10
C GLY A 187 -8.80 8.77 -18.58
N LEU A 188 -9.21 7.59 -19.01
CA LEU A 188 -10.57 7.31 -19.48
C LEU A 188 -11.63 7.60 -18.40
N THR A 189 -11.37 7.22 -17.14
CA THR A 189 -12.29 7.51 -16.03
C THR A 189 -12.53 9.01 -15.84
N ARG A 190 -11.55 9.88 -16.15
CA ARG A 190 -11.71 11.33 -16.00
C ARG A 190 -12.65 11.94 -17.04
N ILE A 191 -12.68 11.36 -18.23
CA ILE A 191 -13.62 11.74 -19.31
C ILE A 191 -15.00 11.19 -18.96
N ALA A 192 -15.07 9.90 -18.59
CA ALA A 192 -16.30 9.21 -18.22
C ALA A 192 -17.04 9.83 -17.03
N LEU A 193 -16.32 10.29 -16.01
CA LEU A 193 -16.92 10.96 -14.85
C LEU A 193 -17.28 12.44 -15.12
N GLY A 194 -17.06 12.95 -16.34
CA GLY A 194 -17.45 14.30 -16.75
C GLY A 194 -16.60 15.42 -16.14
N VAL A 195 -15.40 15.11 -15.64
CA VAL A 195 -14.57 16.06 -14.87
C VAL A 195 -13.43 16.70 -15.67
N HIS A 196 -13.10 16.13 -16.84
CA HIS A 196 -12.06 16.57 -17.76
C HIS A 196 -12.43 16.27 -19.21
N PHE A 197 -11.95 17.09 -20.14
CA PHE A 197 -12.06 16.84 -21.58
C PHE A 197 -11.01 15.84 -22.08
N VAL A 198 -11.20 15.30 -23.29
CA VAL A 198 -10.23 14.38 -23.93
C VAL A 198 -8.87 15.05 -24.08
N SER A 199 -8.86 16.30 -24.55
CA SER A 199 -7.62 17.09 -24.67
C SER A 199 -6.93 17.36 -23.33
N ASP A 200 -7.67 17.46 -22.21
CA ASP A 200 -7.06 17.61 -20.89
C ASP A 200 -6.27 16.36 -20.48
N VAL A 201 -6.79 15.17 -20.83
CA VAL A 201 -6.15 13.87 -20.58
C VAL A 201 -4.94 13.69 -21.50
N LEU A 202 -5.09 13.96 -22.79
CA LEU A 202 -3.98 13.91 -23.75
C LEU A 202 -2.87 14.88 -23.36
N GLY A 203 -3.22 16.11 -22.96
CA GLY A 203 -2.26 17.10 -22.45
C GLY A 203 -1.54 16.60 -21.21
N GLY A 204 -2.25 15.97 -20.27
CA GLY A 204 -1.65 15.35 -19.09
C GLY A 204 -0.66 14.23 -19.44
N TRP A 205 -1.00 13.34 -20.38
CA TRP A 205 -0.11 12.27 -20.82
C TRP A 205 1.11 12.79 -21.59
N LEU A 206 0.95 13.75 -22.49
CA LEU A 206 2.06 14.33 -23.26
C LEU A 206 3.04 15.07 -22.35
N LEU A 207 2.52 15.87 -21.42
CA LEU A 207 3.35 16.54 -20.41
C LEU A 207 4.04 15.54 -19.48
N GLY A 208 3.33 14.48 -19.06
CA GLY A 208 3.88 13.42 -18.23
C GLY A 208 5.00 12.66 -18.95
N ALA A 209 4.82 12.35 -20.23
CA ALA A 209 5.83 11.71 -21.07
C ALA A 209 7.05 12.60 -21.26
N ALA A 210 6.84 13.90 -21.54
CA ALA A 210 7.93 14.86 -21.66
C ALA A 210 8.70 15.00 -20.35
N TRP A 211 8.01 15.18 -19.22
CA TRP A 211 8.65 15.33 -17.91
C TRP A 211 9.42 14.08 -17.50
N LEU A 212 8.80 12.90 -17.59
CA LEU A 212 9.44 11.62 -17.27
C LEU A 212 10.65 11.37 -18.17
N GLY A 213 10.56 11.73 -19.45
CA GLY A 213 11.65 11.60 -20.40
C GLY A 213 12.82 12.55 -20.10
N VAL A 214 12.53 13.81 -19.75
CA VAL A 214 13.55 14.77 -19.31
C VAL A 214 14.26 14.29 -18.05
N THR A 215 13.52 13.85 -17.03
CA THR A 215 14.15 13.39 -15.79
C THR A 215 14.95 12.09 -15.98
N ALA A 216 14.45 11.16 -16.81
CA ALA A 216 15.19 9.95 -17.17
C ALA A 216 16.47 10.27 -17.96
N TYR A 217 16.41 11.24 -18.88
CA TYR A 217 17.58 11.70 -19.63
C TYR A 217 18.59 12.39 -18.71
N ALA A 218 18.14 13.27 -17.82
CA ALA A 218 18.98 13.94 -16.83
C ALA A 218 19.68 12.93 -15.91
N PHE A 219 18.97 11.87 -15.47
CA PHE A 219 19.56 10.78 -14.69
C PHE A 219 20.64 10.03 -15.48
N ARG A 220 20.41 9.74 -16.76
CA ARG A 220 21.40 9.09 -17.64
C ARG A 220 22.63 9.97 -17.85
N LEU A 221 22.45 11.29 -18.01
CA LEU A 221 23.56 12.24 -18.10
C LEU A 221 24.38 12.26 -16.82
N TRP A 222 23.72 12.32 -15.67
CA TRP A 222 24.37 12.26 -14.36
C TRP A 222 25.16 10.96 -14.15
N ARG A 223 24.65 9.81 -14.62
CA ARG A 223 25.39 8.54 -14.61
C ARG A 223 26.66 8.62 -15.46
N ARG A 224 26.56 9.21 -16.66
CA ARG A 224 27.68 9.37 -17.60
C ARG A 224 28.77 10.26 -17.01
N GLU A 225 28.42 11.37 -16.40
CA GLU A 225 29.37 12.29 -15.74
C GLU A 225 30.13 11.62 -14.61
N ARG A 226 29.50 10.65 -13.92
CA ARG A 226 30.16 9.82 -12.89
C ARG A 226 30.88 8.59 -13.45
N GLY A 227 31.09 8.51 -14.77
CA GLY A 227 31.82 7.43 -15.43
C GLY A 227 31.10 6.08 -15.40
N ARG A 228 29.78 6.04 -15.18
CA ARG A 228 29.02 4.80 -15.11
C ARG A 228 28.45 4.38 -16.47
N PRO A 229 28.25 3.06 -16.71
CA PRO A 229 27.57 2.58 -17.90
C PRO A 229 26.16 3.18 -18.02
N VAL A 230 25.74 3.48 -19.25
CA VAL A 230 24.40 4.01 -19.53
C VAL A 230 23.63 2.99 -20.37
N PRO A 231 22.91 2.06 -19.72
CA PRO A 231 22.19 1.00 -20.41
C PRO A 231 20.94 1.51 -21.14
N PRO A 232 20.35 0.68 -22.03
CA PRO A 232 19.06 0.97 -22.65
C PRO A 232 17.93 1.09 -21.61
N LEU A 233 16.96 2.00 -21.85
CA LEU A 233 15.80 2.16 -20.95
C LEU A 233 14.94 0.90 -20.82
N THR A 234 14.99 -0.02 -21.79
CA THR A 234 14.33 -1.33 -21.73
C THR A 234 14.89 -2.25 -20.63
N GLU A 235 16.04 -1.91 -20.07
CA GLU A 235 16.66 -2.58 -18.93
C GLU A 235 16.47 -1.80 -17.63
N GLY A 236 15.84 -0.62 -17.68
CA GLY A 236 15.63 0.31 -16.57
C GLY A 236 16.73 1.36 -16.41
N LEU A 237 16.64 2.16 -15.35
CA LEU A 237 17.55 3.28 -15.11
C LEU A 237 18.93 2.86 -14.57
N GLU A 238 18.95 1.81 -13.75
CA GLU A 238 20.14 1.35 -13.03
C GLU A 238 20.14 -0.18 -12.88
N PRO A 239 20.50 -0.94 -13.94
CA PRO A 239 20.46 -2.40 -13.93
C PRO A 239 21.39 -3.07 -12.94
N GLU A 240 22.51 -2.43 -12.62
CA GLU A 240 23.44 -2.89 -11.58
C GLU A 240 22.82 -2.92 -10.18
N ALA A 241 21.79 -2.09 -9.91
CA ALA A 241 21.01 -2.17 -8.68
C ALA A 241 19.86 -3.19 -8.75
N GLY A 242 19.69 -3.88 -9.89
CA GLY A 242 18.60 -4.84 -10.11
C GLY A 242 18.57 -5.95 -9.06
N GLU A 243 19.72 -6.51 -8.68
CA GLU A 243 19.81 -7.54 -7.63
C GLU A 243 19.53 -6.96 -6.24
N GLU A 244 20.02 -5.75 -5.97
CA GLU A 244 19.83 -5.07 -4.68
C GLU A 244 18.38 -4.61 -4.46
N ILE A 245 17.64 -4.34 -5.54
CA ILE A 245 16.25 -3.86 -5.53
C ILE A 245 15.27 -5.01 -5.82
N ALA A 246 15.78 -6.18 -6.25
CA ALA A 246 14.98 -7.37 -6.49
C ALA A 246 14.00 -7.60 -5.33
N PRO A 247 12.76 -8.05 -5.60
CA PRO A 247 11.84 -8.42 -4.54
C PRO A 247 12.47 -9.47 -3.62
N ALA A 248 11.88 -9.67 -2.44
CA ALA A 248 12.20 -10.79 -1.57
C ALA A 248 12.25 -12.08 -2.43
N PRO A 249 13.33 -12.89 -2.34
CA PRO A 249 13.43 -14.10 -3.13
C PRO A 249 12.16 -14.93 -2.90
N ALA A 250 11.69 -15.62 -3.94
CA ALA A 250 10.59 -16.54 -3.79
C ALA A 250 11.05 -17.60 -2.79
N GLU A 251 10.54 -17.52 -1.55
CA GLU A 251 10.70 -18.60 -0.59
C GLU A 251 10.05 -19.82 -1.23
N GLU A 252 10.88 -20.82 -1.58
CA GLU A 252 10.47 -21.99 -2.37
C GLU A 252 9.26 -22.68 -1.76
N LYS A 253 9.08 -22.55 -0.44
CA LYS A 253 7.87 -22.86 0.31
C LYS A 253 7.62 -21.83 1.42
N VAL A 254 6.88 -20.75 1.13
CA VAL A 254 6.38 -19.81 2.17
C VAL A 254 5.62 -20.57 3.27
N LEU A 255 4.90 -21.62 2.87
CA LEU A 255 4.32 -22.63 3.73
C LEU A 255 4.79 -24.00 3.22
N GLU A 256 5.36 -24.83 4.11
CA GLU A 256 5.87 -26.17 3.75
C GLU A 256 4.78 -27.07 3.17
N HIS A 257 3.57 -26.96 3.72
CA HIS A 257 2.38 -27.73 3.33
C HIS A 257 1.15 -26.80 3.19
N PRO A 258 0.94 -26.18 2.02
CA PRO A 258 -0.09 -25.14 1.87
C PRO A 258 -1.52 -25.67 2.08
N ARG A 259 -1.80 -26.92 1.69
CA ARG A 259 -3.14 -27.51 1.86
C ARG A 259 -3.48 -27.77 3.32
N SER A 260 -2.52 -28.29 4.11
CA SER A 260 -2.74 -28.50 5.55
C SER A 260 -2.84 -27.16 6.27
N ALA A 261 -1.99 -26.18 5.92
CA ALA A 261 -2.09 -24.84 6.48
C ALA A 261 -3.46 -24.20 6.22
N VAL A 262 -4.02 -24.31 5.01
CA VAL A 262 -5.38 -23.82 4.73
C VAL A 262 -6.41 -24.57 5.57
N ALA A 263 -6.31 -25.90 5.70
CA ALA A 263 -7.23 -26.66 6.54
C ALA A 263 -7.13 -26.27 8.03
N GLU A 264 -5.93 -26.11 8.56
CA GLU A 264 -5.66 -25.67 9.94
C GLU A 264 -6.23 -24.27 10.19
N LEU A 265 -6.07 -23.34 9.24
CA LEU A 265 -6.63 -22.00 9.34
C LEU A 265 -8.15 -22.01 9.31
N LEU A 266 -8.77 -22.86 8.49
CA LEU A 266 -10.24 -23.00 8.43
C LEU A 266 -10.79 -23.61 9.73
N VAL A 267 -10.18 -24.70 10.20
CA VAL A 267 -10.57 -25.35 11.46
C VAL A 267 -10.38 -24.39 12.63
N GLY A 268 -9.21 -23.73 12.69
CA GLY A 268 -8.93 -22.74 13.71
C GLY A 268 -9.88 -21.54 13.66
N TRP A 269 -10.24 -21.06 12.47
CA TRP A 269 -11.26 -20.01 12.31
C TRP A 269 -12.60 -20.44 12.92
N VAL A 270 -13.05 -21.68 12.66
CA VAL A 270 -14.30 -22.22 13.24
C VAL A 270 -14.22 -22.33 14.76
N ILE A 271 -13.08 -22.76 15.31
CA ILE A 271 -12.87 -22.85 16.76
C ILE A 271 -12.89 -21.45 17.40
N VAL A 272 -12.17 -20.49 16.83
CA VAL A 272 -12.14 -19.10 17.33
C VAL A 272 -13.53 -18.47 17.25
N PHE A 273 -14.23 -18.66 16.13
CA PHE A 273 -15.62 -18.23 15.98
C PHE A 273 -16.53 -18.87 17.04
N GLY A 274 -16.41 -20.18 17.28
CA GLY A 274 -17.17 -20.89 18.31
C GLY A 274 -16.92 -20.34 19.71
N ALA A 275 -15.66 -20.06 20.06
CA ALA A 275 -15.30 -19.45 21.34
C ALA A 275 -15.87 -18.03 21.49
N LEU A 276 -15.78 -17.22 20.44
CA LEU A 276 -16.36 -15.87 20.41
C LEU A 276 -17.88 -15.89 20.49
N TYR A 277 -18.53 -16.81 19.77
CA TYR A 277 -19.97 -17.00 19.81
C TYR A 277 -20.42 -17.41 21.21
N ALA A 278 -19.77 -18.41 21.82
CA ALA A 278 -20.10 -18.87 23.17
C ALA A 278 -19.94 -17.73 24.21
N PHE A 279 -18.81 -17.02 24.17
CA PHE A 279 -18.58 -15.90 25.08
C PHE A 279 -19.57 -14.75 24.83
N GLY A 280 -19.80 -14.39 23.56
CA GLY A 280 -20.73 -13.36 23.14
C GLY A 280 -22.18 -13.64 23.56
N MET A 281 -22.66 -14.87 23.33
CA MET A 281 -24.00 -15.29 23.76
C MET A 281 -24.14 -15.30 25.29
N TYR A 282 -23.08 -15.67 26.00
CA TYR A 282 -23.07 -15.63 27.46
C TYR A 282 -23.18 -14.19 27.98
N VAL A 283 -22.28 -13.29 27.55
CA VAL A 283 -22.27 -11.89 28.04
C VAL A 283 -23.50 -11.10 27.59
N SER A 284 -24.09 -11.43 26.45
CA SER A 284 -25.25 -10.70 25.90
C SER A 284 -26.56 -11.13 26.55
N TYR A 285 -26.75 -12.43 26.79
CA TYR A 285 -28.07 -12.98 27.13
C TYR A 285 -28.13 -13.72 28.46
N HIS A 286 -26.99 -14.17 28.99
CA HIS A 286 -26.93 -15.05 30.16
C HIS A 286 -26.15 -14.47 31.36
N ALA A 287 -25.48 -13.33 31.19
CA ALA A 287 -24.67 -12.72 32.24
C ALA A 287 -25.46 -11.91 33.29
N LYS A 288 -26.80 -11.90 33.25
CA LYS A 288 -27.63 -11.16 34.22
C LYS A 288 -27.31 -11.60 35.66
N GLY A 289 -27.14 -10.63 36.56
CA GLY A 289 -26.78 -10.90 37.96
C GLY A 289 -25.32 -11.29 38.20
N THR A 290 -24.48 -11.29 37.17
CA THR A 290 -23.04 -11.57 37.29
C THR A 290 -22.22 -10.28 37.36
N PHE A 291 -20.94 -10.43 37.69
CA PHE A 291 -19.95 -9.36 37.62
C PHE A 291 -19.88 -8.71 36.22
N PHE A 292 -20.01 -9.50 35.15
CA PHE A 292 -19.96 -8.99 33.77
C PHE A 292 -21.11 -8.02 33.46
N ALA A 293 -22.34 -8.35 33.86
CA ALA A 293 -23.48 -7.45 33.66
C ALA A 293 -23.32 -6.15 34.47
N THR A 294 -22.71 -6.22 35.66
CA THR A 294 -22.42 -5.03 36.47
C THR A 294 -21.38 -4.14 35.78
N LEU A 295 -20.26 -4.72 35.32
CA LEU A 295 -19.25 -3.98 34.56
C LEU A 295 -19.83 -3.32 33.31
N ASP A 296 -20.62 -4.06 32.55
CA ASP A 296 -21.19 -3.61 31.29
C ASP A 296 -22.25 -2.51 31.42
N THR A 297 -22.74 -2.30 32.64
CA THR A 297 -23.70 -1.24 32.97
C THR A 297 -23.02 -0.06 33.64
N GLU A 298 -22.20 -0.31 34.65
CA GLU A 298 -21.60 0.73 35.49
C GLU A 298 -20.48 1.48 34.78
N VAL A 299 -19.65 0.80 33.98
CA VAL A 299 -18.54 1.47 33.27
C VAL A 299 -19.04 2.44 32.21
N PRO A 300 -19.98 2.08 31.30
CA PRO A 300 -20.53 3.05 30.34
C PRO A 300 -21.24 4.23 31.02
N ARG A 301 -21.98 3.99 32.12
CA ARG A 301 -22.61 5.07 32.90
C ARG A 301 -21.58 6.00 33.53
N TRP A 302 -20.51 5.44 34.08
CA TRP A 302 -19.42 6.20 34.69
C TRP A 302 -18.74 7.13 33.68
N PHE A 303 -18.54 6.65 32.44
CA PHE A 303 -18.01 7.44 31.35
C PHE A 303 -18.99 8.52 30.88
N ALA A 304 -20.26 8.17 30.67
CA ALA A 304 -21.31 9.11 30.27
C ALA A 304 -21.47 10.27 31.26
N ALA A 305 -21.37 9.99 32.57
CA ALA A 305 -21.41 11.00 33.61
C ALA A 305 -20.19 11.95 33.63
N ARG A 306 -19.13 11.66 32.87
CA ARG A 306 -17.86 12.41 32.82
C ARG A 306 -17.58 12.98 31.43
N HIS A 307 -18.61 13.13 30.61
CA HIS A 307 -18.45 13.76 29.30
C HIS A 307 -18.04 15.23 29.45
N THR A 308 -16.94 15.60 28.81
CA THR A 308 -16.45 16.98 28.70
C THR A 308 -15.97 17.23 27.27
N ASP A 309 -16.03 18.47 26.79
CA ASP A 309 -15.61 18.80 25.41
C ASP A 309 -14.17 18.37 25.11
N ALA A 310 -13.26 18.54 26.08
CA ALA A 310 -11.86 18.14 25.96
C ALA A 310 -11.69 16.62 25.83
N LEU A 311 -12.33 15.83 26.70
CA LEU A 311 -12.26 14.37 26.65
C LEU A 311 -13.01 13.81 25.43
N THR A 312 -14.07 14.49 24.98
CA THR A 312 -14.79 14.15 23.76
C THR A 312 -13.92 14.37 22.52
N GLY A 313 -13.18 15.47 22.43
CA GLY A 313 -12.20 15.70 21.37
C GLY A 313 -11.04 14.70 21.40
N LEU A 314 -10.50 14.39 22.59
CA LEU A 314 -9.44 13.40 22.75
C LEU A 314 -9.90 11.98 22.38
N SER A 315 -11.10 11.58 22.81
CA SER A 315 -11.67 10.28 22.45
C SER A 315 -11.87 10.14 20.94
N TRP A 316 -12.27 11.22 20.26
CA TRP A 316 -12.42 11.19 18.80
C TRP A 316 -11.11 10.83 18.09
N TRP A 317 -9.99 11.45 18.47
CA TRP A 317 -8.67 11.14 17.90
C TRP A 317 -8.26 9.68 18.14
N TRP A 318 -8.41 9.19 19.37
CA TRP A 318 -8.16 7.79 19.68
C TRP A 318 -9.04 6.84 18.87
N SER A 319 -10.32 7.18 18.67
CA SER A 319 -11.21 6.38 17.84
C SER A 319 -10.80 6.37 16.38
N LYS A 320 -10.25 7.48 15.86
CA LYS A 320 -9.75 7.56 14.47
C LYS A 320 -8.49 6.74 14.25
N PHE A 321 -7.59 6.66 15.23
CA PHE A 321 -6.42 5.79 15.12
C PHE A 321 -6.76 4.29 15.03
N GLY A 322 -7.88 3.88 15.62
CA GLY A 322 -8.37 2.50 15.54
C GLY A 322 -9.34 2.25 14.38
N ASP A 323 -9.54 3.23 13.49
CA ASP A 323 -10.46 3.06 12.35
C ASP A 323 -9.84 2.25 11.21
N THR A 324 -10.70 1.68 10.36
CA THR A 324 -10.28 0.81 9.27
C THR A 324 -9.28 1.49 8.32
N HIS A 325 -9.43 2.81 8.07
CA HIS A 325 -8.54 3.53 7.17
C HIS A 325 -7.14 3.68 7.76
N ALA A 326 -7.05 4.01 9.06
CA ALA A 326 -5.78 4.12 9.78
C ALA A 326 -5.05 2.76 9.83
N ILE A 327 -5.77 1.68 10.14
CA ILE A 327 -5.20 0.33 10.23
C ILE A 327 -4.71 -0.18 8.87
N LEU A 328 -5.51 0.02 7.82
CA LEU A 328 -5.10 -0.30 6.45
C LEU A 328 -3.86 0.50 6.06
N LEU A 329 -3.81 1.79 6.40
CA LEU A 329 -2.67 2.63 6.10
C LEU A 329 -1.39 2.15 6.78
N VAL A 330 -1.44 1.85 8.08
CA VAL A 330 -0.28 1.33 8.81
C VAL A 330 0.17 -0.01 8.23
N SER A 331 -0.76 -0.90 7.88
CA SER A 331 -0.45 -2.19 7.24
C SER A 331 0.22 -2.01 5.87
N LEU A 332 -0.28 -1.09 5.05
CA LEU A 332 0.26 -0.77 3.72
C LEU A 332 1.64 -0.11 3.77
N VAL A 333 2.02 0.50 4.89
CA VAL A 333 3.37 1.05 5.09
C VAL A 333 4.30 -0.01 5.69
N PHE A 334 3.83 -0.72 6.72
CA PHE A 334 4.63 -1.72 7.43
C PHE A 334 5.03 -2.88 6.53
N CYS A 335 4.10 -3.49 5.78
CA CYS A 335 4.38 -4.66 4.96
C CYS A 335 5.48 -4.40 3.89
N PRO A 336 5.44 -3.30 3.11
CA PRO A 336 6.55 -2.97 2.22
C PRO A 336 7.87 -2.70 2.93
N ILE A 337 7.86 -2.07 4.11
CA ILE A 337 9.08 -1.86 4.91
C ILE A 337 9.66 -3.21 5.35
N VAL A 338 8.83 -4.14 5.80
CA VAL A 338 9.23 -5.52 6.14
C VAL A 338 9.90 -6.21 4.94
N LEU A 339 9.29 -6.12 3.74
CA LEU A 339 9.90 -6.68 2.51
C LEU A 339 11.20 -5.96 2.13
N ALA A 340 11.26 -4.65 2.34
CA ALA A 340 12.45 -3.85 2.06
C ALA A 340 13.59 -4.18 3.02
N VAL A 341 13.33 -4.33 4.32
CA VAL A 341 14.37 -4.57 5.33
C VAL A 341 14.77 -6.06 5.36
N TRP A 342 13.80 -6.96 5.52
CA TRP A 342 14.09 -8.37 5.83
C TRP A 342 14.00 -9.30 4.62
N ARG A 343 13.43 -8.87 3.50
CA ARG A 343 13.30 -9.70 2.28
C ARG A 343 12.56 -11.03 2.54
N ARG A 344 11.56 -11.04 3.42
CA ARG A 344 10.78 -12.25 3.78
C ARG A 344 9.28 -12.04 3.56
N TRP A 345 8.61 -13.05 2.99
CA TRP A 345 7.18 -13.01 2.73
C TRP A 345 6.33 -13.46 3.92
N ARG A 346 6.85 -14.36 4.78
CA ARG A 346 6.12 -14.88 5.95
C ARG A 346 5.59 -13.81 6.89
N PRO A 347 6.35 -12.76 7.28
CA PRO A 347 5.81 -11.70 8.13
C PRO A 347 4.68 -10.89 7.46
N VAL A 348 4.78 -10.65 6.14
CA VAL A 348 3.72 -9.96 5.38
C VAL A 348 2.46 -10.81 5.32
N LEU A 349 2.62 -12.10 4.99
CA LEU A 349 1.51 -13.06 4.97
C LEU A 349 0.83 -13.14 6.35
N PHE A 350 1.61 -13.12 7.43
CA PHE A 350 1.11 -13.09 8.80
C PHE A 350 0.25 -11.85 9.08
N VAL A 351 0.69 -10.64 8.71
CA VAL A 351 -0.12 -9.42 8.88
C VAL A 351 -1.38 -9.46 8.02
N VAL A 352 -1.28 -9.88 6.75
CA VAL A 352 -2.43 -9.96 5.84
C VAL A 352 -3.48 -10.93 6.37
N LEU A 353 -3.07 -12.13 6.79
CA LEU A 353 -3.99 -13.13 7.35
C LEU A 353 -4.50 -12.73 8.73
N ALA A 354 -3.73 -11.99 9.53
CA ALA A 354 -4.20 -11.41 10.78
C ALA A 354 -5.37 -10.44 10.53
N MET A 355 -5.22 -9.50 9.59
CA MET A 355 -6.25 -8.52 9.25
C MET A 355 -7.47 -9.15 8.57
N PHE A 356 -7.25 -10.09 7.65
CA PHE A 356 -8.35 -10.79 6.97
C PHE A 356 -9.16 -11.66 7.94
N GLY A 357 -8.47 -12.43 8.77
CA GLY A 357 -9.12 -13.29 9.76
C GLY A 357 -9.83 -12.49 10.84
N GLU A 358 -9.25 -11.39 11.31
CA GLU A 358 -9.92 -10.48 12.24
C GLU A 358 -11.21 -9.93 11.64
N LEU A 359 -11.16 -9.33 10.45
CA LEU A 359 -12.32 -8.75 9.80
C LEU A 359 -13.44 -9.78 9.58
N SER A 360 -13.07 -10.99 9.14
CA SER A 360 -14.04 -12.07 8.90
C SER A 360 -14.65 -12.62 10.19
N LEU A 361 -13.85 -12.87 11.23
CA LEU A 361 -14.32 -13.33 12.54
C LEU A 361 -15.21 -12.29 13.24
N PHE A 362 -14.81 -11.02 13.16
CA PHE A 362 -15.60 -9.89 13.67
C PHE A 362 -16.95 -9.82 12.97
N LEU A 363 -16.99 -9.76 11.64
CA LEU A 363 -18.24 -9.62 10.90
C LEU A 363 -19.17 -10.83 11.10
N ALA A 364 -18.62 -12.04 11.13
CA ALA A 364 -19.40 -13.24 11.39
C ALA A 364 -19.99 -13.23 12.81
N THR A 365 -19.17 -12.96 13.82
CA THR A 365 -19.61 -12.96 15.23
C THR A 365 -20.62 -11.85 15.48
N ALA A 366 -20.37 -10.63 14.97
CA ALA A 366 -21.26 -9.49 15.14
C ALA A 366 -22.65 -9.75 14.55
N ARG A 367 -22.74 -10.46 13.42
CA ARG A 367 -24.02 -10.83 12.80
C ARG A 367 -24.78 -11.91 13.54
N VAL A 368 -24.10 -12.81 14.26
CA VAL A 368 -24.77 -13.96 14.90
C VAL A 368 -25.10 -13.68 16.36
N VAL A 369 -24.26 -12.93 17.08
CA VAL A 369 -24.51 -12.59 18.49
C VAL A 369 -25.54 -11.46 18.61
N GLU A 370 -25.57 -10.53 17.65
CA GLU A 370 -26.51 -9.39 17.58
C GLU A 370 -26.62 -8.58 18.89
N ARG A 371 -25.49 -8.43 19.59
CA ARG A 371 -25.49 -7.79 20.89
C ARG A 371 -25.91 -6.31 20.81
N PRO A 372 -26.85 -5.84 21.65
CA PRO A 372 -27.19 -4.43 21.74
C PRO A 372 -26.02 -3.58 22.26
N ARG A 373 -26.01 -2.29 21.90
CA ARG A 373 -25.02 -1.33 22.41
C ARG A 373 -25.38 -0.85 23.83
N PRO A 374 -24.42 -0.27 24.57
CA PRO A 374 -24.69 0.32 25.88
C PRO A 374 -25.84 1.34 25.82
N PRO A 375 -26.77 1.36 26.80
CA PRO A 375 -27.90 2.28 26.83
C PRO A 375 -27.47 3.65 27.39
N VAL A 376 -26.47 4.27 26.77
CA VAL A 376 -25.98 5.62 27.08
C VAL A 376 -25.92 6.46 25.79
N GLU A 377 -25.74 7.77 25.93
CA GLU A 377 -25.61 8.66 24.78
C GLU A 377 -24.45 8.22 23.86
N ASN A 378 -24.76 8.10 22.57
CA ASN A 378 -23.84 7.63 21.56
C ASN A 378 -23.28 8.81 20.77
N LEU A 379 -21.97 9.02 20.85
CA LEU A 379 -21.31 10.18 20.24
C LEU A 379 -20.94 9.98 18.75
N ASP A 380 -21.10 8.77 18.18
CA ASP A 380 -20.76 8.45 16.79
C ASP A 380 -21.98 8.12 15.90
N GLY A 381 -23.19 8.14 16.48
CA GLY A 381 -24.44 7.82 15.78
C GLY A 381 -24.67 6.32 15.59
N GLN A 382 -25.62 5.98 14.69
CA GLN A 382 -25.97 4.59 14.41
C GLN A 382 -24.92 3.93 13.51
N MET A 383 -24.38 2.79 13.95
CA MET A 383 -23.44 1.98 13.17
C MET A 383 -24.12 0.72 12.62
N PRO A 384 -23.67 0.19 11.47
CA PRO A 384 -24.32 -0.91 10.78
C PRO A 384 -24.11 -2.30 11.42
N THR A 385 -23.21 -2.42 12.40
CA THR A 385 -22.89 -3.69 13.08
C THR A 385 -23.27 -3.64 14.57
N SER A 386 -23.42 -4.81 15.19
CA SER A 386 -23.66 -4.96 16.63
C SER A 386 -22.44 -4.56 17.48
N SER A 387 -22.58 -4.61 18.81
CA SER A 387 -21.52 -4.20 19.75
C SER A 387 -20.41 -5.25 19.93
N PHE A 388 -20.71 -6.55 19.83
CA PHE A 388 -19.79 -7.62 20.18
C PHE A 388 -19.28 -8.43 18.97
N PRO A 389 -17.97 -8.72 18.87
CA PRO A 389 -16.86 -8.03 19.52
C PRO A 389 -16.61 -6.68 18.82
N SER A 390 -15.81 -5.80 19.44
CA SER A 390 -15.48 -4.53 18.80
C SER A 390 -14.42 -4.69 17.69
N GLY A 391 -14.80 -4.48 16.43
CA GLY A 391 -13.88 -4.56 15.28
C GLY A 391 -12.74 -3.55 15.33
N HIS A 392 -12.98 -2.30 15.77
CA HIS A 392 -11.89 -1.30 15.90
C HIS A 392 -10.83 -1.76 16.90
N ILE A 393 -11.27 -2.31 18.04
CA ILE A 393 -10.36 -2.78 19.08
C ILE A 393 -9.66 -4.06 18.63
N ALA A 394 -10.39 -5.02 18.05
CA ALA A 394 -9.84 -6.28 17.57
C ALA A 394 -8.80 -6.07 16.46
N ALA A 395 -9.11 -5.23 15.45
CA ALA A 395 -8.17 -4.87 14.40
C ALA A 395 -6.91 -4.17 14.96
N THR A 396 -7.07 -3.29 15.96
CA THR A 396 -5.94 -2.64 16.63
C THR A 396 -5.06 -3.66 17.37
N ILE A 397 -5.65 -4.60 18.11
CA ILE A 397 -4.91 -5.68 18.78
C ILE A 397 -4.15 -6.51 17.74
N CYS A 398 -4.85 -6.99 16.71
CA CYS A 398 -4.29 -7.85 15.68
C CYS A 398 -3.10 -7.18 14.97
N LEU A 399 -3.22 -5.90 14.60
CA LEU A 399 -2.16 -5.20 13.87
C LEU A 399 -0.93 -4.95 14.76
N TRP A 400 -1.12 -4.31 15.91
CA TRP A 400 0.00 -3.89 16.75
C TRP A 400 0.70 -5.07 17.43
N ALA A 401 -0.04 -6.09 17.86
CA ALA A 401 0.56 -7.31 18.36
C ALA A 401 1.27 -8.09 17.25
N ALA A 402 0.72 -8.14 16.03
CA ALA A 402 1.42 -8.78 14.91
C ALA A 402 2.75 -8.08 14.58
N MET A 403 2.75 -6.75 14.54
CA MET A 403 3.98 -5.96 14.34
C MET A 403 5.00 -6.22 15.46
N ALA A 404 4.56 -6.28 16.72
CA ALA A 404 5.44 -6.59 17.84
C ALA A 404 6.03 -8.01 17.77
N ILE A 405 5.20 -9.03 17.46
CA ILE A 405 5.63 -10.42 17.28
C ILE A 405 6.69 -10.51 16.19
N ILE A 406 6.53 -9.78 15.07
CA ILE A 406 7.48 -9.79 13.96
C ILE A 406 8.79 -9.08 14.33
N VAL A 407 8.69 -7.87 14.90
CA VAL A 407 9.85 -7.00 15.13
C VAL A 407 10.73 -7.50 16.27
N PHE A 408 10.12 -7.99 17.36
CA PHE A 408 10.81 -8.27 18.61
C PHE A 408 11.98 -9.26 18.47
N PRO A 409 11.85 -10.40 17.76
CA PRO A 409 12.95 -11.35 17.59
C PRO A 409 13.97 -10.92 16.54
N ARG A 410 13.64 -9.95 15.68
CA ARG A 410 14.47 -9.54 14.53
C ARG A 410 15.41 -8.39 14.84
N THR A 411 15.34 -7.81 16.04
CA THR A 411 16.22 -6.70 16.42
C THR A 411 16.55 -6.71 17.92
N ASP A 412 17.80 -6.41 18.25
CA ASP A 412 18.26 -6.19 19.62
C ASP A 412 18.31 -4.73 20.03
N ARG A 413 17.87 -3.83 19.14
CA ARG A 413 17.86 -2.41 19.40
C ARG A 413 16.74 -2.05 20.37
N TRP A 414 16.96 -1.02 21.19
CA TRP A 414 16.01 -0.54 22.19
C TRP A 414 14.62 -0.22 21.62
N TRP A 415 14.56 0.23 20.36
CA TRP A 415 13.31 0.61 19.70
C TRP A 415 12.34 -0.57 19.49
N ARG A 416 12.77 -1.83 19.64
CA ARG A 416 11.85 -2.98 19.64
C ARG A 416 10.78 -2.86 20.72
N TRP A 417 11.12 -2.23 21.85
CA TRP A 417 10.19 -1.99 22.95
C TRP A 417 9.11 -0.97 22.60
N LEU A 418 9.32 -0.10 21.60
CA LEU A 418 8.27 0.79 21.10
C LEU A 418 7.11 -0.02 20.51
N PHE A 419 7.41 -1.09 19.76
CA PHE A 419 6.37 -1.95 19.18
C PHE A 419 5.61 -2.73 20.26
N VAL A 420 6.32 -3.23 21.28
CA VAL A 420 5.70 -3.90 22.43
C VAL A 420 4.82 -2.92 23.22
N ALA A 421 5.31 -1.70 23.47
CA ALA A 421 4.54 -0.67 24.16
C ALA A 421 3.29 -0.28 23.36
N MET A 422 3.40 -0.11 22.03
CA MET A 422 2.27 0.21 21.16
C MET A 422 1.26 -0.93 21.07
N ALA A 423 1.68 -2.19 21.17
CA ALA A 423 0.78 -3.35 21.26
C ALA A 423 -0.12 -3.33 22.49
N VAL A 424 0.19 -2.51 23.50
CA VAL A 424 -0.66 -2.30 24.69
C VAL A 424 -1.36 -0.94 24.63
N ILE A 425 -0.59 0.13 24.41
CA ILE A 425 -1.10 1.51 24.45
C ILE A 425 -2.20 1.72 23.41
N MET A 426 -2.03 1.21 22.19
CA MET A 426 -2.98 1.44 21.11
C MET A 426 -4.32 0.73 21.36
N PRO A 427 -4.37 -0.59 21.64
CA PRO A 427 -5.63 -1.25 22.00
C PRO A 427 -6.33 -0.64 23.19
N VAL A 428 -5.59 -0.29 24.26
CA VAL A 428 -6.18 0.29 25.47
C VAL A 428 -6.74 1.68 25.17
N GLY A 429 -5.99 2.55 24.49
CA GLY A 429 -6.45 3.89 24.14
C GLY A 429 -7.69 3.87 23.24
N VAL A 430 -7.70 2.99 22.23
CA VAL A 430 -8.87 2.78 21.37
C VAL A 430 -10.03 2.23 22.19
N ALA A 431 -9.84 1.20 23.01
CA ALA A 431 -10.90 0.60 23.82
C ALA A 431 -11.53 1.62 24.79
N THR A 432 -10.70 2.37 25.52
CA THR A 432 -11.16 3.44 26.41
C THR A 432 -11.95 4.49 25.66
N SER A 433 -11.48 4.92 24.48
CA SER A 433 -12.23 5.84 23.63
C SER A 433 -13.59 5.28 23.20
N ARG A 434 -13.63 4.03 22.72
CA ARG A 434 -14.87 3.39 22.25
C ARG A 434 -15.88 3.21 23.38
N MET A 435 -15.43 2.91 24.59
CA MET A 435 -16.29 2.86 25.78
C MET A 435 -16.75 4.25 26.21
N TYR A 436 -15.85 5.24 26.22
CA TYR A 436 -16.17 6.63 26.55
C TYR A 436 -17.27 7.19 25.64
N ARG A 437 -17.21 6.89 24.34
CA ARG A 437 -18.16 7.36 23.32
C ARG A 437 -19.49 6.59 23.30
N GLY A 438 -19.71 5.68 24.26
CA GLY A 438 -20.94 4.91 24.38
C GLY A 438 -21.10 3.80 23.34
N MET A 439 -20.01 3.40 22.66
CA MET A 439 -20.09 2.48 21.52
C MET A 439 -20.07 1.02 21.94
N HIS A 440 -19.31 0.70 22.98
CA HIS A 440 -18.97 -0.68 23.35
C HIS A 440 -18.97 -0.86 24.86
N HIS A 441 -19.29 -2.08 25.29
CA HIS A 441 -19.18 -2.53 26.67
C HIS A 441 -17.74 -3.01 26.98
N PRO A 442 -17.30 -3.01 28.25
CA PRO A 442 -16.05 -3.65 28.68
C PRO A 442 -15.89 -5.10 28.21
N THR A 443 -16.96 -5.90 28.20
CA THR A 443 -16.88 -7.28 27.68
C THR A 443 -16.72 -7.35 26.16
N ASP A 444 -17.07 -6.31 25.39
CA ASP A 444 -16.73 -6.25 23.96
C ASP A 444 -15.21 -6.13 23.76
N PHE A 445 -14.54 -5.40 24.66
CA PHE A 445 -13.08 -5.34 24.69
C PHE A 445 -12.48 -6.70 25.06
N MET A 446 -13.04 -7.40 26.05
CA MET A 446 -12.62 -8.78 26.38
C MET A 446 -12.80 -9.72 25.19
N GLY A 447 -13.90 -9.60 24.45
CA GLY A 447 -14.14 -10.35 23.21
C GLY A 447 -13.11 -10.05 22.14
N ALA A 448 -12.70 -8.78 22.00
CA ALA A 448 -11.63 -8.39 21.08
C ALA A 448 -10.26 -8.96 21.49
N ILE A 449 -9.95 -9.01 22.80
CA ILE A 449 -8.74 -9.67 23.32
C ILE A 449 -8.77 -11.18 23.04
N LEU A 450 -9.91 -11.83 23.26
CA LEU A 450 -10.10 -13.25 22.99
C LEU A 450 -9.87 -13.55 21.50
N LEU A 451 -10.47 -12.76 20.60
CA LEU A 451 -10.28 -12.86 19.16
C LEU A 451 -8.80 -12.72 18.82
N GLY A 452 -8.17 -11.60 19.21
CA GLY A 452 -6.80 -11.29 18.85
C GLY A 452 -5.82 -12.34 19.37
N THR A 453 -5.98 -12.78 20.61
CA THR A 453 -5.09 -13.77 21.23
C THR A 453 -5.18 -15.13 20.53
N LEU A 454 -6.39 -15.67 20.36
CA LEU A 454 -6.55 -17.00 19.76
C LEU A 454 -6.16 -16.98 18.28
N TRP A 455 -6.59 -15.97 17.53
CA TRP A 455 -6.32 -15.86 16.11
C TRP A 455 -4.83 -15.66 15.82
N LEU A 456 -4.17 -14.72 16.51
CA LEU A 456 -2.73 -14.51 16.32
C LEU A 456 -1.90 -15.71 16.77
N SER A 457 -2.30 -16.43 17.83
CA SER A 457 -1.60 -17.64 18.27
C SER A 457 -1.67 -18.76 17.23
N LEU A 458 -2.87 -18.97 16.65
CA LEU A 458 -3.04 -19.91 15.54
C LEU A 458 -2.17 -19.51 14.35
N LEU A 459 -2.24 -18.24 13.93
CA LEU A 459 -1.42 -17.74 12.81
C LEU A 459 0.08 -17.87 13.09
N TYR A 460 0.51 -17.66 14.34
CA TYR A 460 1.91 -17.77 14.72
C TYR A 460 2.39 -19.21 14.56
N TRP A 461 1.55 -20.17 14.95
CA TRP A 461 1.85 -21.60 14.85
C TRP A 461 1.89 -22.08 13.39
N VAL A 462 0.92 -21.67 12.57
CA VAL A 462 0.81 -22.10 11.16
C VAL A 462 1.84 -21.41 10.26
N ILE A 463 1.98 -20.08 10.37
CA ILE A 463 2.79 -19.28 9.44
C ILE A 463 4.26 -19.24 9.89
N ARG A 464 4.50 -19.20 11.21
CA ARG A 464 5.81 -19.02 11.83
C ARG A 464 6.55 -17.81 11.24
N PRO A 465 6.08 -16.57 11.49
CA PRO A 465 6.58 -15.36 10.81
C PRO A 465 8.07 -15.08 11.02
N ASN A 466 8.72 -15.69 12.01
CA ASN A 466 10.14 -15.50 12.33
C ASN A 466 10.95 -16.81 12.31
N ALA A 467 10.49 -17.82 11.55
CA ALA A 467 11.21 -19.09 11.42
C ALA A 467 12.67 -18.91 10.94
N ASP A 468 12.90 -17.95 10.03
CA ASP A 468 14.23 -17.61 9.51
C ASP A 468 15.21 -17.13 10.59
N VAL A 469 14.70 -16.48 11.66
CA VAL A 469 15.52 -16.04 12.79
C VAL A 469 15.94 -17.24 13.65
N HIS A 470 15.09 -18.26 13.75
CA HIS A 470 15.36 -19.44 14.57
C HIS A 470 16.31 -20.42 13.87
N GLU A 471 16.24 -20.51 12.55
CA GLU A 471 17.16 -21.31 11.73
C GLU A 471 18.58 -20.73 11.75
N GLY A 472 18.75 -19.41 11.68
CA GLY A 472 20.06 -18.75 11.76
C GLY A 472 20.75 -18.86 13.12
N ASN A 473 20.02 -19.29 14.16
CA ASN A 473 20.53 -19.49 15.52
C ASN A 473 20.84 -20.97 15.84
N ARG A 474 20.68 -21.89 14.87
CA ARG A 474 21.14 -23.27 15.01
C ARG A 474 22.65 -23.31 14.81
N PRO A 475 23.45 -23.89 15.73
CA PRO A 475 24.86 -24.12 15.46
C PRO A 475 24.97 -24.95 14.17
N ALA A 476 25.88 -24.53 13.27
CA ALA A 476 26.04 -25.12 11.94
C ALA A 476 26.52 -26.59 11.97
N ILE A 477 26.80 -27.11 13.17
CA ILE A 477 27.21 -28.49 13.41
C ILE A 477 26.22 -29.03 14.44
N GLU A 478 25.41 -30.01 14.04
CA GLU A 478 24.63 -30.81 14.99
C GLU A 478 25.61 -31.54 15.90
N SER A 479 25.33 -31.68 17.20
CA SER A 479 26.27 -32.26 18.16
C SER A 479 26.78 -33.65 17.76
N GLU A 480 25.97 -34.44 17.04
CA GLU A 480 26.39 -35.73 16.48
C GLU A 480 27.53 -35.60 15.45
N GLN A 481 27.53 -34.54 14.65
CA GLN A 481 28.60 -34.28 13.67
C GLN A 481 29.88 -33.75 14.33
N VAL A 482 29.80 -33.18 15.55
CA VAL A 482 30.99 -32.82 16.34
C VAL A 482 31.66 -34.09 16.86
N ASP A 483 30.86 -35.03 17.39
CA ASP A 483 31.37 -36.31 17.90
C ASP A 483 32.01 -37.16 16.77
N GLU A 484 31.40 -37.17 15.57
CA GLU A 484 32.01 -37.82 14.39
C GLU A 484 33.32 -37.15 13.95
N LEU A 485 33.40 -35.81 13.98
CA LEU A 485 34.62 -35.08 13.62
C LEU A 485 35.74 -35.33 14.63
N ASP A 486 35.42 -35.37 15.92
CA ASP A 486 36.37 -35.66 17.00
C ASP A 486 36.86 -37.11 16.92
N ASP A 487 36.00 -38.06 16.56
CA ASP A 487 36.39 -39.46 16.32
C ASP A 487 37.29 -39.63 15.08
N GLU A 488 37.04 -38.89 14.01
CA GLU A 488 37.91 -38.88 12.83
C GLU A 488 39.27 -38.23 13.11
N LEU A 489 39.30 -37.11 13.85
CA LEU A 489 40.53 -36.46 14.30
C LEU A 489 41.32 -37.33 15.28
N ALA A 490 40.65 -38.07 16.16
CA ALA A 490 41.26 -39.03 17.08
C ALA A 490 41.84 -40.26 16.36
N LYS A 491 41.23 -40.69 15.24
CA LYS A 491 41.78 -41.73 14.37
C LYS A 491 42.99 -41.24 13.58
N ALA A 492 42.96 -40.00 13.08
CA ALA A 492 44.05 -39.41 12.29
C ALA A 492 45.30 -39.05 13.13
N SER A 493 45.16 -38.93 14.46
CA SER A 493 46.25 -38.58 15.38
C SER A 493 46.94 -39.77 16.03
N ARG A 494 46.55 -41.01 15.69
CA ARG A 494 47.29 -42.21 16.08
C ARG A 494 48.42 -42.46 15.07
N PRO A 495 49.70 -42.37 15.48
CA PRO A 495 50.80 -42.86 14.65
C PRO A 495 50.72 -44.40 14.61
N ASP A 496 50.81 -44.95 13.39
CA ASP A 496 50.86 -46.41 13.12
C ASP A 496 51.94 -47.15 13.93
#